data_AF-A0A0W0VSA7-F1
#
_entry.id   AF-A0A0W0VSA7-F1
#
_cell.length_a   1.000
_cell.length_b   1.000
_cell.length_c   1.000
_cell.angle_alpha   90.00
_cell.angle_beta   90.00
_cell.angle_gamma   90.00
#
_symmetry.space_group_name_H-M   'P 1'
#
loop_
_entity.id
_entity.type
_entity.pdbx_description
1 polymer ?
#
loop_
_entity_poly.entity_id
_entity_poly.type
_entity_poly.pdbx_seq_one_letter_code
_entity_poly.pdbx_strand_id
1 'polypeptide(L)'
;MKYIAHAFIIGLMCVSAVVFAERMVIHGKPVKLEVHEGFYTFPEEYKNKKNYHFVILAGIERVCFLTEKPSLSALDMISIIIEHHGLQLQWFCYRYDPYYFEIDF
;
A
#
# COMPACT_ATOMS: atom_id res chain seq x y z
N MET A 1 -7.63 49.51 -16.08
CA MET A 1 -8.03 48.10 -16.33
C MET A 1 -6.86 47.11 -16.49
N LYS A 2 -5.62 47.51 -16.83
CA LYS A 2 -4.46 46.60 -16.95
C LYS A 2 -3.93 46.06 -15.60
N TYR A 3 -3.96 46.86 -14.53
CA TYR A 3 -3.36 46.51 -13.24
C TYR A 3 -4.16 45.49 -12.40
N ILE A 4 -5.48 45.43 -12.62
CA ILE A 4 -6.38 44.50 -11.90
C ILE A 4 -6.13 43.05 -12.38
N ALA A 5 -5.85 42.86 -13.67
CA ALA A 5 -5.55 41.54 -14.23
C ALA A 5 -4.23 40.95 -13.70
N HIS A 6 -3.21 41.78 -13.45
CA HIS A 6 -1.92 41.33 -12.91
C HIS A 6 -2.00 40.96 -11.43
N ALA A 7 -2.81 41.68 -10.64
CA ALA A 7 -3.05 41.35 -9.24
C ALA A 7 -3.77 39.99 -9.07
N PHE A 8 -4.66 39.66 -10.00
CA PHE A 8 -5.40 38.39 -9.98
C PHE A 8 -4.51 37.17 -10.28
N ILE A 9 -3.52 37.32 -11.18
CA ILE A 9 -2.58 36.25 -11.54
C ILE A 9 -1.61 35.95 -10.39
N ILE A 10 -1.14 36.99 -9.68
CA ILE A 10 -0.22 36.83 -8.53
C ILE A 10 -0.95 36.17 -7.35
N GLY A 11 -2.23 36.49 -7.14
CA GLY A 11 -3.05 35.83 -6.12
C GLY A 11 -3.25 34.32 -6.35
N LEU A 12 -3.24 33.86 -7.61
CA LEU A 12 -3.41 32.44 -7.94
C LEU A 12 -2.18 31.58 -7.62
N MET A 13 -0.97 32.16 -7.62
CA MET A 13 0.29 31.43 -7.38
C MET A 13 0.55 31.12 -5.90
N CYS A 14 -0.07 31.86 -4.98
CA CYS A 14 0.14 31.65 -3.54
C CYS A 14 -0.69 30.50 -2.95
N VAL A 15 -1.60 29.90 -3.72
CA VAL A 15 -2.37 28.71 -3.32
C VAL A 15 -1.77 27.45 -3.94
N SER A 16 -0.44 27.32 -3.91
CA SER A 16 0.19 26.02 -4.08
C SER A 16 -0.06 25.23 -2.80
N ALA A 17 -1.18 24.52 -2.76
CA ALA A 17 -1.55 23.67 -1.65
C ALA A 17 -0.40 22.69 -1.34
N VAL A 18 0.01 22.66 -0.08
CA VAL A 18 0.86 21.61 0.48
C VAL A 18 0.08 20.29 0.38
N VAL A 19 0.26 19.57 -0.73
CA VAL A 19 -0.17 18.18 -0.84
C VAL A 19 0.75 17.36 0.05
N PHE A 20 0.32 17.16 1.29
CA PHE A 20 0.88 16.08 2.10
C PHE A 20 0.36 14.78 1.49
N ALA A 21 1.27 13.89 1.10
CA ALA A 21 0.90 12.54 0.72
C ALA A 21 0.30 11.86 1.95
N GLU A 22 -1.00 11.58 1.90
CA GLU A 22 -1.71 10.87 2.96
C GLU A 22 -1.13 9.45 3.09
N ARG A 23 -0.72 9.06 4.30
CA ARG A 23 -0.22 7.72 4.58
C ARG A 23 -1.38 6.74 4.57
N MET A 24 -1.13 5.54 4.05
CA MET A 24 -2.13 4.48 4.11
C MET A 24 -2.12 3.85 5.50
N VAL A 25 -3.23 3.99 6.21
CA VAL A 25 -3.42 3.33 7.51
C VAL A 25 -3.61 1.83 7.29
N ILE A 26 -2.69 1.04 7.84
CA ILE A 26 -2.81 -0.41 7.96
C ILE A 26 -3.06 -0.77 9.42
N HIS A 27 -3.78 -1.87 9.70
CA HIS A 27 -4.07 -2.25 11.09
C HIS A 27 -3.61 -3.64 11.44
N GLY A 28 -3.24 -3.79 12.71
CA GLY A 28 -2.86 -5.05 13.33
C GLY A 28 -1.41 -5.43 13.07
N LYS A 29 -1.10 -6.71 13.30
CA LYS A 29 0.25 -7.27 13.19
C LYS A 29 0.43 -7.99 11.86
N PRO A 30 1.67 -8.05 11.33
CA PRO A 30 1.92 -8.76 10.08
C PRO A 30 1.77 -10.26 10.30
N VAL A 31 1.15 -10.93 9.34
CA VAL A 31 0.87 -12.37 9.40
C VAL A 31 1.92 -13.15 8.62
N LYS A 32 2.45 -14.21 9.24
CA LYS A 32 3.39 -15.10 8.56
C LYS A 32 2.62 -16.04 7.64
N LEU A 33 3.01 -16.10 6.38
CA LEU A 33 2.44 -17.04 5.42
C LEU A 33 3.05 -18.43 5.57
N GLU A 34 2.25 -19.45 5.26
CA GLU A 34 2.72 -20.81 5.09
C GLU A 34 3.28 -20.97 3.67
N VAL A 35 4.43 -21.62 3.58
CA VAL A 35 5.17 -21.77 2.32
C VAL A 35 4.89 -23.15 1.75
N HIS A 36 4.44 -23.19 0.51
CA HIS A 36 4.27 -24.40 -0.28
C HIS A 36 5.15 -24.35 -1.52
N GLU A 37 5.18 -25.44 -2.29
CA GLU A 37 5.90 -25.46 -3.55
C GLU A 37 5.19 -24.55 -4.58
N GLY A 38 5.73 -23.34 -4.76
CA GLY A 38 5.28 -22.40 -5.80
C GLY A 38 4.16 -21.43 -5.39
N PHE A 39 3.61 -21.55 -4.19
CA PHE A 39 2.57 -20.64 -3.67
C PHE A 39 2.62 -20.51 -2.14
N TYR A 40 1.82 -19.58 -1.62
CA TYR A 40 1.67 -19.32 -0.20
C TYR A 40 0.20 -19.45 0.24
N THR A 41 -0.02 -19.82 1.50
CA THR A 41 -1.35 -19.80 2.13
C THR A 41 -1.34 -18.98 3.40
N PHE A 42 -2.53 -18.52 3.80
CA PHE A 42 -2.73 -17.95 5.12
C PHE A 42 -3.01 -19.05 6.15
N PRO A 43 -2.62 -18.86 7.43
CA PRO A 43 -3.06 -19.73 8.52
C PRO A 43 -4.60 -19.80 8.58
N GLU A 44 -5.17 -20.93 9.03
CA GLU A 44 -6.62 -21.16 9.04
C GLU A 44 -7.40 -20.11 9.86
N GLU A 45 -6.81 -19.61 10.94
CA GLU A 45 -7.40 -18.59 11.81
C GLU A 45 -7.40 -17.19 11.19
N TYR A 46 -6.66 -16.97 10.11
CA TYR A 46 -6.54 -15.66 9.49
C TYR A 46 -7.81 -15.28 8.73
N LYS A 47 -8.46 -14.23 9.20
CA LYS A 47 -9.62 -13.62 8.53
C LYS A 47 -9.35 -12.17 8.27
N ASN A 48 -9.33 -11.79 6.99
CA ASN A 48 -9.19 -10.41 6.59
C ASN A 48 -10.41 -9.97 5.77
N LYS A 49 -10.95 -8.80 6.12
CA LYS A 49 -12.06 -8.14 5.39
C LYS A 49 -11.60 -6.92 4.62
N LYS A 50 -10.30 -6.64 4.60
CA LYS A 50 -9.71 -5.44 3.99
C LYS A 50 -9.16 -5.76 2.60
N ASN A 51 -8.98 -4.71 1.81
CA ASN A 51 -8.44 -4.80 0.44
C ASN A 51 -6.91 -4.86 0.37
N TYR A 52 -6.25 -5.13 1.50
CA TYR A 52 -4.81 -5.28 1.63
C TYR A 52 -4.51 -6.32 2.70
N HIS A 53 -3.32 -6.91 2.65
CA HIS A 53 -2.87 -7.87 3.66
C HIS A 53 -1.48 -7.49 4.16
N PHE A 54 -1.32 -7.40 5.49
CA PHE A 54 -0.04 -7.13 6.11
C PHE A 54 0.62 -8.46 6.51
N VAL A 55 1.75 -8.79 5.89
CA VAL A 55 2.37 -10.12 5.96
C VAL A 55 3.87 -10.05 6.23
N ILE A 56 4.43 -11.17 6.70
CA ILE A 56 5.88 -11.39 6.78
C ILE A 56 6.28 -12.36 5.68
N LEU A 57 7.18 -11.93 4.79
CA LEU A 57 7.76 -12.73 3.71
C LEU A 57 9.28 -12.71 3.81
N ALA A 58 9.90 -13.87 4.00
CA ALA A 58 11.34 -14.01 4.22
C ALA A 58 11.89 -13.10 5.34
N GLY A 59 11.11 -12.88 6.41
CA GLY A 59 11.48 -12.01 7.52
C GLY A 59 11.27 -10.51 7.27
N ILE A 60 10.73 -10.13 6.11
CA ILE A 60 10.44 -8.75 5.74
C ILE A 60 8.94 -8.50 5.82
N GLU A 61 8.57 -7.45 6.54
CA GLU A 61 7.19 -6.97 6.61
C GLU A 61 6.77 -6.34 5.27
N ARG A 62 5.64 -6.78 4.73
CA ARG A 62 5.12 -6.35 3.44
C ARG A 62 3.62 -6.12 3.48
N VAL A 63 3.14 -5.12 2.75
CA VAL A 63 1.73 -4.85 2.53
C VAL A 63 1.37 -5.26 1.11
N CYS A 64 0.46 -6.24 1.00
CA CYS A 64 0.09 -6.85 -0.26
C CYS A 64 -1.30 -6.44 -0.73
N PHE A 65 -1.46 -6.27 -2.04
CA PHE A 65 -2.70 -5.93 -2.70
C PHE A 65 -2.95 -6.86 -3.89
N LEU A 66 -4.23 -7.05 -4.23
CA LEU A 66 -4.64 -7.77 -5.45
C LEU A 66 -4.28 -7.02 -6.74
N THR A 67 -4.16 -5.69 -6.68
CA THR A 67 -3.81 -4.84 -7.81
C THR A 67 -2.64 -3.95 -7.46
N GLU A 68 -1.80 -3.66 -8.45
CA GLU A 68 -0.69 -2.73 -8.29
C GLU A 68 -1.16 -1.35 -7.82
N LYS A 69 -0.34 -0.71 -6.99
CA LYS A 69 -0.56 0.63 -6.47
C LYS A 69 0.51 1.58 -7.03
N PRO A 70 0.17 2.42 -8.01
CA PRO A 70 1.12 3.38 -8.60
C PRO A 70 1.74 4.33 -7.57
N SER A 71 0.98 4.69 -6.53
CA SER A 71 1.45 5.54 -5.41
C SER A 71 2.55 4.89 -4.57
N LEU A 72 2.75 3.58 -4.69
CA LEU A 72 3.75 2.79 -3.97
C LEU A 72 4.91 2.35 -4.89
N SER A 73 5.00 2.88 -6.11
CA SER A 73 6.00 2.49 -7.12
C SER A 73 7.46 2.68 -6.68
N ALA A 74 7.71 3.56 -5.71
CA ALA A 74 9.04 3.78 -5.13
C ALA A 74 9.46 2.69 -4.12
N LEU A 75 8.53 1.85 -3.67
CA LEU A 75 8.80 0.79 -2.71
C LEU A 75 9.25 -0.50 -3.41
N ASP A 76 10.10 -1.27 -2.74
CA ASP A 76 10.46 -2.62 -3.16
C ASP A 76 9.22 -3.51 -3.24
N MET A 77 8.87 -3.95 -4.45
CA MET A 77 7.68 -4.74 -4.75
C MET A 77 8.10 -6.14 -5.23
N ILE A 78 7.48 -7.15 -4.64
CA ILE A 78 7.53 -8.52 -5.15
C ILE A 78 6.12 -8.99 -5.50
N SER A 79 6.04 -9.92 -6.43
CA SER A 79 4.80 -10.63 -6.72
C SER A 79 4.85 -12.05 -6.19
N ILE A 80 3.75 -12.49 -5.57
CA ILE A 80 3.61 -13.84 -5.03
C ILE A 80 2.27 -14.43 -5.47
N ILE A 81 2.22 -15.77 -5.52
CA ILE A 81 0.97 -16.51 -5.71
C ILE A 81 0.44 -16.92 -4.36
N ILE A 82 -0.79 -16.51 -4.05
CA ILE A 82 -1.54 -16.91 -2.87
C ILE A 82 -2.61 -17.89 -3.30
N GLU A 83 -2.67 -19.06 -2.66
CA GLU A 83 -3.82 -19.94 -2.79
C GLU A 83 -4.84 -19.62 -1.69
N HIS A 84 -6.08 -19.37 -2.10
CA HIS A 84 -7.19 -19.12 -1.19
C HIS A 84 -8.45 -19.77 -1.73
N HIS A 85 -9.05 -20.68 -0.95
CA HIS A 85 -10.23 -21.46 -1.36
C HIS A 85 -10.07 -22.19 -2.72
N GLY A 86 -8.87 -22.72 -3.00
CA GLY A 86 -8.56 -23.43 -4.25
C GLY A 86 -8.36 -22.53 -5.47
N LEU A 87 -8.36 -21.20 -5.29
CA LEU A 87 -8.02 -20.23 -6.32
C LEU A 87 -6.61 -19.69 -6.08
N GLN A 88 -5.78 -19.66 -7.12
CA GLN A 88 -4.47 -19.03 -7.08
C GLN A 88 -4.58 -17.59 -7.58
N LEU A 89 -4.21 -16.64 -6.72
CA LEU A 89 -4.28 -15.21 -6.97
C LEU A 89 -2.89 -14.60 -6.90
N GLN A 90 -2.54 -13.84 -7.93
CA GLN A 90 -1.30 -13.08 -7.95
C GLN A 90 -1.45 -11.78 -7.17
N TRP A 91 -0.58 -11.56 -6.19
CA TRP A 91 -0.59 -10.38 -5.34
C TRP A 91 0.69 -9.57 -5.50
N PHE A 92 0.60 -8.27 -5.23
CA PHE A 92 1.68 -7.31 -5.31
C PHE A 92 2.01 -6.82 -3.90
N CYS A 93 3.19 -7.18 -3.42
CA CYS A 93 3.61 -7.02 -2.03
C CYS A 93 4.75 -6.01 -1.90
N TYR A 94 4.42 -4.84 -1.37
CA TYR A 94 5.35 -3.74 -1.16
C TYR A 94 5.98 -3.85 0.22
N ARG A 95 7.29 -3.62 0.32
CA ARG A 95 7.98 -3.53 1.61
C ARG A 95 7.34 -2.45 2.48
N TYR A 96 7.08 -2.76 3.75
CA TYR A 96 6.58 -1.78 4.69
C TYR A 96 7.60 -0.65 4.86
N ASP A 97 7.09 0.58 4.80
CA ASP A 97 7.85 1.81 4.97
C ASP A 97 6.96 2.84 5.70
N PRO A 98 7.41 3.41 6.84
CA PRO A 98 6.62 4.35 7.63
C PRO A 98 6.38 5.72 6.95
N TYR A 99 7.07 6.02 5.84
CA TYR A 99 6.75 7.19 5.01
C TYR A 99 5.45 7.00 4.22
N TYR A 100 5.09 5.75 3.91
CA TYR A 100 3.92 5.40 3.09
C TYR A 100 2.79 4.80 3.91
N PHE A 101 3.11 4.10 5.00
CA PHE A 101 2.15 3.39 5.81
C PHE A 101 2.18 3.87 7.26
N GLU A 102 1.02 3.82 7.90
CA GLU A 102 0.85 4.06 9.33
C GLU A 102 0.19 2.84 9.95
N ILE A 103 0.72 2.32 11.07
CA ILE A 103 0.14 1.17 11.75
C ILE A 103 -0.78 1.66 12.87
N ASP A 104 -2.04 1.26 12.79
CA ASP A 104 -3.04 1.44 13.84
C ASP A 104 -3.31 0.08 14.53
N PHE A 105 -3.25 0.05 15.86
CA PHE A 105 -3.20 -1.19 16.66
C PHE A 105 -4.55 -1.56 17.29
#